data_AF-A0A1I7D133-F1
#
_entry.id   AF-A0A1I7D133-F1
#
_cell.length_a   1.000
_cell.length_b   1.000
_cell.length_c   1.000
_cell.angle_alpha   90.00
_cell.angle_beta   90.00
_cell.angle_gamma   90.00
#
_symmetry.space_group_name_H-M   'P 1'
#
loop_
_entity.id
_entity.type
_entity.pdbx_description
1 polymer ?
#
loop_
_entity_poly.entity_id
_entity_poly.type
_entity_poly.pdbx_seq_one_letter_code
_entity_poly.pdbx_strand_id
1 'polypeptide(L)'
;MSGRHSGGTGSRLRISALPKTLKTISKLAPRQLADEIALAKAEIKRKGTQLGVAGAFFAVALVFILFLVIGLVVAAIMGLATIMPAWLAALLVCGVCLIIAAIGALIGRNKLMKVMPLVPEETIRGLKYDFGIAKEGSAFDPAVLDPNSDQYKAAKAAKEAAAAKAKAEKEAKAAAQPDFGPPPTEAELLYRLAQRRTHLTGVREDLGRELDIKTQARVLLAAAQARLQDVIEQLNGAVERLKAKTAGFRSALAARSSQLPSVDGQVLAGQVKERWKPLAVLAASGAALAVLLRRLLKG
;
A
#
# COMPACT_ATOMS: atom_id res chain seq x y z
N MET A 1 -0.76 51.27 41.32
CA MET A 1 -0.62 50.12 42.24
C MET A 1 -1.17 48.90 41.52
N SER A 2 -0.30 48.11 40.87
CA SER A 2 0.23 46.82 41.34
C SER A 2 -0.81 45.70 41.38
N GLY A 3 -0.64 44.66 40.55
CA GLY A 3 -1.43 43.43 40.63
C GLY A 3 -1.25 42.48 39.43
N ARG A 4 -0.02 42.00 39.22
CA ARG A 4 0.32 40.94 38.27
C ARG A 4 -0.11 39.58 38.86
N HIS A 5 -0.94 38.81 38.16
CA HIS A 5 -1.08 37.37 38.41
C HIS A 5 -0.84 36.59 37.11
N SER A 6 0.45 36.36 36.86
CA SER A 6 0.93 35.23 36.06
C SER A 6 0.74 33.95 36.87
N GLY A 7 -0.33 33.20 36.57
CA GLY A 7 -0.54 31.84 37.06
C GLY A 7 -0.03 30.84 36.04
N GLY A 8 1.23 30.44 36.15
CA GLY A 8 1.77 29.32 35.39
C GLY A 8 1.18 28.00 35.88
N THR A 9 0.69 27.17 34.97
CA THR A 9 0.61 25.72 35.16
C THR A 9 1.44 25.05 34.08
N GLY A 10 2.64 24.64 34.48
CA GLY A 10 3.54 23.85 33.65
C GLY A 10 2.84 22.56 33.24
N SER A 11 2.53 22.45 31.95
CA SER A 11 2.29 21.17 31.30
C SER A 11 3.60 20.40 31.32
N ARG A 12 3.89 19.72 32.44
CA ARG A 12 4.90 18.64 32.45
C ARG A 12 4.43 17.62 31.43
N LEU A 13 5.08 17.62 30.26
CA LEU A 13 5.04 16.55 29.27
C LEU A 13 5.23 15.22 30.01
N ARG A 14 4.13 14.52 30.28
CA ARG A 14 4.16 13.24 30.99
C ARG A 14 4.69 12.19 30.01
N ILE A 15 6.01 11.96 30.05
CA ILE A 15 6.73 10.93 29.28
C ILE A 15 6.09 9.53 29.48
N SER A 16 5.37 9.31 30.59
CA SER A 16 4.60 8.08 30.87
C SER A 16 3.27 7.95 30.12
N ALA A 17 2.79 8.99 29.43
CA ALA A 17 1.58 8.92 28.59
C ALA A 17 1.88 8.44 27.15
N LEU A 18 3.14 8.56 26.70
CA LEU A 18 3.60 8.15 25.37
C LEU A 18 3.26 6.70 24.99
N PRO A 19 3.51 5.67 25.85
CA PRO A 19 3.15 4.30 25.48
C PRO A 19 1.63 4.09 25.43
N LYS A 20 0.85 4.88 26.19
CA LYS A 20 -0.61 4.79 26.22
C LYS A 20 -1.23 5.46 24.99
N THR A 21 -0.69 6.60 24.55
CA THR A 21 -1.08 7.29 23.32
C THR A 21 -0.66 6.51 22.08
N LEU A 22 0.54 5.91 22.06
CA LEU A 22 0.99 5.05 20.96
C LEU A 22 0.10 3.82 20.81
N LYS A 23 -0.33 3.23 21.93
CA LYS A 23 -1.24 2.07 21.95
C LYS A 23 -2.67 2.41 21.53
N THR A 24 -3.14 3.62 21.79
CA THR A 24 -4.43 4.09 21.24
C THR A 24 -4.32 4.42 19.77
N ILE A 25 -3.25 5.08 19.33
CA ILE A 25 -3.02 5.37 17.90
C ILE A 25 -2.90 4.07 17.10
N SER A 26 -2.13 3.08 17.56
CA SER A 26 -2.01 1.79 16.85
C SER A 26 -3.31 1.00 16.80
N LYS A 27 -4.21 1.21 17.77
CA LYS A 27 -5.53 0.55 17.80
C LYS A 27 -6.59 1.28 16.97
N LEU A 28 -6.49 2.61 16.81
CA LEU A 28 -7.46 3.43 16.07
C LEU A 28 -7.05 3.70 14.61
N ALA A 29 -5.75 3.80 14.31
CA ALA A 29 -5.21 4.04 12.97
C ALA A 29 -5.75 3.09 11.88
N PRO A 30 -5.81 1.75 12.08
CA PRO A 30 -6.32 0.85 11.03
C PRO A 30 -7.81 1.05 10.76
N ARG A 31 -8.60 1.48 11.75
CA ARG A 31 -10.03 1.79 11.56
C ARG A 31 -10.24 3.09 10.79
N GLN A 32 -9.49 4.14 11.14
CA GLN A 32 -9.56 5.41 10.41
C GLN A 32 -9.11 5.26 8.96
N LEU A 33 -8.04 4.51 8.71
CA LEU A 33 -7.61 4.19 7.35
C LEU A 33 -8.67 3.39 6.59
N ALA A 34 -9.31 2.41 7.23
CA ALA A 34 -10.40 1.66 6.61
C ALA A 34 -11.60 2.55 6.27
N ASP A 35 -11.95 3.50 7.14
CA ASP A 35 -13.05 4.44 6.93
C ASP A 35 -12.74 5.45 5.81
N GLU A 36 -11.52 6.00 5.75
CA GLU A 36 -11.06 6.88 4.67
C GLU A 36 -11.02 6.15 3.32
N ILE A 37 -10.56 4.89 3.29
CA ILE A 37 -10.60 4.05 2.08
C ILE A 37 -12.06 3.78 1.68
N ALA A 38 -12.95 3.50 2.63
CA ALA A 38 -14.36 3.28 2.36
C ALA A 38 -15.03 4.54 1.80
N LEU A 39 -14.69 5.72 2.34
CA LEU A 39 -15.17 7.02 1.87
C LEU A 39 -14.64 7.32 0.46
N ALA A 40 -13.34 7.18 0.23
CA ALA A 40 -12.73 7.33 -1.10
C ALA A 40 -13.35 6.39 -2.12
N LYS A 41 -13.61 5.12 -1.74
CA LYS A 41 -14.30 4.15 -2.60
C LYS A 41 -15.73 4.56 -2.91
N ALA A 42 -16.46 5.09 -1.93
CA ALA A 42 -17.83 5.59 -2.13
C ALA A 42 -17.85 6.82 -3.06
N GLU A 43 -16.89 7.74 -2.91
CA GLU A 43 -16.76 8.92 -3.75
C GLU A 43 -16.35 8.57 -5.18
N ILE A 44 -15.37 7.68 -5.36
CA ILE A 44 -14.97 7.15 -6.68
C ILE A 44 -16.16 6.43 -7.33
N LYS A 45 -16.91 5.63 -6.57
CA LYS A 45 -18.10 4.96 -7.10
C LYS A 45 -19.15 5.98 -7.55
N ARG A 46 -19.43 7.01 -6.74
CA ARG A 46 -20.42 8.05 -7.07
C ARG A 46 -20.01 8.90 -8.27
N LYS A 47 -18.75 9.36 -8.33
CA LYS A 47 -18.21 10.12 -9.47
C LYS A 47 -18.11 9.22 -10.71
N GLY A 48 -17.69 7.97 -10.53
CA GLY A 48 -17.56 6.97 -11.58
C GLY A 48 -18.89 6.57 -12.21
N THR A 49 -19.97 6.40 -11.42
CA THR A 49 -21.29 6.10 -11.98
C THR A 49 -21.88 7.29 -12.73
N GLN A 50 -21.73 8.52 -12.23
CA GLN A 50 -22.19 9.72 -12.92
C GLN A 50 -21.46 9.93 -14.25
N LEU A 51 -20.13 9.82 -14.24
CA LEU A 51 -19.32 9.86 -15.47
C LEU A 51 -19.63 8.69 -16.40
N GLY A 52 -19.87 7.49 -15.85
CA GLY A 52 -20.19 6.30 -16.63
C GLY A 52 -21.54 6.40 -17.35
N VAL A 53 -22.58 6.88 -16.67
CA VAL A 53 -23.90 7.10 -17.28
C VAL A 53 -23.83 8.19 -18.35
N ALA A 54 -23.16 9.31 -18.06
CA ALA A 54 -22.95 10.37 -19.05
C ALA A 54 -22.15 9.85 -20.27
N GLY A 55 -21.10 9.07 -20.02
CA GLY A 55 -20.30 8.43 -21.06
C GLY A 55 -21.10 7.44 -21.92
N ALA A 56 -22.02 6.68 -21.32
CA ALA A 56 -22.89 5.75 -22.04
C ALA A 56 -23.85 6.48 -22.99
N PHE A 57 -24.51 7.55 -22.55
CA PHE A 57 -25.36 8.37 -23.42
C PHE A 57 -24.55 9.05 -24.52
N PHE A 58 -23.32 9.51 -24.22
CA PHE A 58 -22.44 10.08 -25.23
C PHE A 58 -22.02 9.06 -26.28
N ALA A 59 -21.73 7.82 -25.87
CA ALA A 59 -21.43 6.73 -26.80
C ALA A 59 -22.60 6.43 -27.74
N VAL A 60 -23.83 6.34 -27.20
CA VAL A 60 -25.04 6.16 -28.01
C VAL A 60 -25.23 7.33 -28.98
N ALA A 61 -25.10 8.57 -28.50
CA ALA A 61 -25.21 9.75 -29.35
C ALA A 61 -24.19 9.75 -30.50
N LEU A 62 -22.93 9.35 -30.23
CA LEU A 62 -21.89 9.25 -31.27
C LEU A 62 -22.24 8.20 -32.33
N VAL A 63 -22.87 7.08 -31.97
CA VAL A 63 -23.34 6.08 -32.94
C VAL A 63 -24.43 6.65 -33.85
N PHE A 64 -25.40 7.38 -33.31
CA PHE A 64 -26.42 8.04 -34.13
C PHE A 64 -25.85 9.14 -35.02
N ILE A 65 -24.88 9.93 -34.52
CA ILE A 65 -24.16 10.91 -35.33
C ILE A 65 -23.41 10.22 -36.47
N LEU A 66 -22.79 9.06 -36.22
CA LEU A 66 -22.12 8.29 -37.27
C LEU A 66 -23.09 7.86 -38.37
N PHE A 67 -24.26 7.32 -38.02
CA PHE A 67 -25.28 6.96 -39.01
C PHE A 67 -25.82 8.18 -39.77
N LEU A 68 -26.01 9.30 -39.09
CA LEU A 68 -26.41 10.57 -39.72
C LEU A 68 -25.37 11.02 -40.76
N VAL A 69 -24.08 10.99 -40.41
CA VAL A 69 -23.00 11.37 -41.33
C VAL A 69 -22.97 10.45 -42.56
N ILE A 70 -23.12 9.14 -42.37
CA ILE A 70 -23.21 8.18 -43.50
C ILE A 70 -24.39 8.53 -44.41
N GLY A 71 -25.57 8.78 -43.83
CA GLY A 71 -26.77 9.16 -44.58
C GLY A 71 -26.58 10.47 -45.35
N LEU A 72 -25.96 11.48 -44.74
CA LEU A 72 -25.65 12.76 -45.38
C LEU A 72 -24.66 12.61 -46.53
N VAL A 73 -23.63 11.76 -46.39
CA VAL A 73 -22.68 11.48 -47.47
C VAL A 73 -23.39 10.81 -48.64
N VAL A 74 -24.21 9.78 -48.39
CA VAL A 74 -24.98 9.10 -49.45
C VAL A 74 -25.93 10.09 -50.14
N ALA A 75 -26.65 10.90 -49.37
CA ALA A 75 -27.56 11.92 -49.91
C ALA A 75 -26.81 12.96 -50.77
N ALA A 76 -25.63 13.41 -50.31
CA ALA A 76 -24.80 14.34 -51.07
C ALA A 76 -24.30 13.73 -52.39
N ILE A 77 -23.86 12.46 -52.36
CA ILE A 77 -23.43 11.74 -53.57
C ILE A 77 -24.59 11.59 -54.55
N MET A 78 -25.75 11.12 -54.08
CA MET A 78 -26.93 10.93 -54.95
C MET A 78 -27.45 12.26 -55.50
N GLY A 79 -27.44 13.32 -54.69
CA GLY A 79 -27.81 14.66 -55.15
C GLY A 79 -26.87 15.18 -56.23
N LEU A 80 -25.56 15.04 -56.05
CA LEU A 80 -24.56 15.49 -57.01
C LEU A 80 -24.52 14.59 -58.26
N ALA A 81 -24.85 13.31 -58.13
CA ALA A 81 -24.96 12.37 -59.24
C ALA A 81 -26.08 12.70 -60.24
N THR A 82 -26.99 13.63 -59.91
CA THR A 82 -28.01 14.11 -60.86
C THR A 82 -27.44 15.01 -61.96
N ILE A 83 -26.26 15.62 -61.73
CA ILE A 83 -25.62 16.55 -62.67
C ILE A 83 -24.25 16.06 -63.19
N MET A 84 -23.72 14.96 -62.66
CA MET A 84 -22.44 14.37 -63.10
C MET A 84 -22.40 12.85 -62.84
N PRO A 85 -21.46 12.08 -63.42
CA PRO A 85 -21.34 10.65 -63.16
C PRO A 85 -21.15 10.33 -61.67
N ALA A 86 -21.82 9.27 -61.19
CA ALA A 86 -21.84 8.91 -59.77
C ALA A 86 -20.44 8.66 -59.16
N TRP A 87 -19.51 8.11 -59.95
CA TRP A 87 -18.13 7.87 -59.50
C TRP A 87 -17.38 9.18 -59.22
N LEU A 88 -17.61 10.23 -60.02
CA LEU A 88 -16.98 11.54 -59.85
C LEU A 88 -17.60 12.28 -58.67
N ALA A 89 -18.92 12.20 -58.51
CA ALA A 89 -19.64 12.74 -57.37
C ALA A 89 -19.12 12.16 -56.05
N ALA A 90 -18.94 10.83 -55.98
CA ALA A 90 -18.38 10.16 -54.82
C ALA A 90 -16.97 10.65 -54.48
N LEU A 91 -16.08 10.80 -55.47
CA LEU A 91 -14.72 11.31 -55.25
C LEU A 91 -14.71 12.75 -54.73
N LEU A 92 -15.58 13.63 -55.27
CA LEU A 92 -15.68 15.01 -54.81
C LEU A 92 -16.17 15.11 -53.36
N VAL A 93 -17.24 14.39 -53.01
CA VAL A 93 -17.77 14.39 -51.63
C VAL A 93 -16.72 13.83 -50.66
N CYS A 94 -16.04 12.74 -51.02
CA CYS A 94 -14.93 12.20 -50.24
C CYS A 94 -13.79 13.22 -50.07
N GLY A 95 -13.43 13.95 -51.13
CA GLY A 95 -12.42 15.00 -51.08
C GLY A 95 -12.77 16.11 -50.08
N VAL A 96 -14.02 16.60 -50.12
CA VAL A 96 -14.51 17.61 -49.16
C VAL A 96 -14.51 17.05 -47.72
N CYS A 97 -15.00 15.82 -47.52
CA CYS A 97 -14.98 15.17 -46.22
C CYS A 97 -13.55 15.00 -45.67
N LEU A 98 -12.56 14.65 -46.51
CA LEU A 98 -11.16 14.55 -46.12
C LEU A 98 -10.59 15.89 -45.66
N ILE A 99 -10.94 16.99 -46.34
CA ILE A 99 -10.51 18.34 -45.94
C ILE A 99 -11.09 18.69 -44.57
N ILE A 100 -12.40 18.46 -44.37
CA ILE A 100 -13.06 18.72 -43.07
C ILE A 100 -12.43 17.84 -41.98
N ALA A 101 -12.19 16.56 -42.26
CA ALA A 101 -11.56 15.63 -41.34
C ALA A 101 -10.12 16.06 -40.99
N ALA A 102 -9.34 16.52 -41.97
CA ALA A 102 -7.98 17.04 -41.75
C ALA A 102 -7.99 18.28 -40.86
N ILE A 103 -8.88 19.26 -41.11
CA ILE A 103 -9.03 20.45 -40.27
C ILE A 103 -9.46 20.05 -38.85
N GLY A 104 -10.46 19.18 -38.73
CA GLY A 104 -10.92 18.64 -37.45
C GLY A 104 -9.82 17.92 -36.69
N ALA A 105 -9.01 17.11 -37.38
CA ALA A 105 -7.86 16.41 -36.80
C ALA A 105 -6.76 17.37 -36.34
N LEU A 106 -6.48 18.43 -37.08
CA LEU A 106 -5.50 19.45 -36.68
C LEU A 106 -5.98 20.25 -35.46
N ILE A 107 -7.25 20.69 -35.44
CA ILE A 107 -7.84 21.38 -34.28
C ILE A 107 -7.89 20.45 -33.08
N GLY A 108 -8.34 19.21 -33.30
CA GLY A 108 -8.40 18.15 -32.31
C GLY A 108 -7.04 17.88 -31.70
N ARG A 109 -6.02 17.68 -32.54
CA ARG A 109 -4.61 17.52 -32.11
C ARG A 109 -4.16 18.71 -31.28
N ASN A 110 -4.40 19.94 -31.74
CA ASN A 110 -3.96 21.13 -31.01
C ASN A 110 -4.65 21.29 -29.65
N LYS A 111 -5.93 20.94 -29.55
CA LYS A 111 -6.66 20.94 -28.27
C LYS A 111 -6.22 19.78 -27.37
N LEU A 112 -6.01 18.60 -27.95
CA LEU A 112 -5.59 17.40 -27.22
C LEU A 112 -4.18 17.57 -26.65
N MET A 113 -3.25 18.16 -27.40
CA MET A 113 -1.92 18.52 -26.91
C MET A 113 -1.94 19.54 -25.75
N LYS A 114 -2.98 20.38 -25.68
CA LYS A 114 -3.16 21.33 -24.56
C LYS A 114 -3.78 20.69 -23.31
N VAL A 115 -4.49 19.58 -23.46
CA VAL A 115 -5.22 18.88 -22.38
C VAL A 115 -4.47 17.61 -21.91
N MET A 116 -3.49 17.13 -22.69
CA MET A 116 -2.63 15.97 -22.39
C MET A 116 -1.40 16.32 -21.53
N PRO A 117 -1.61 16.76 -20.28
CA PRO A 117 -1.04 15.96 -19.21
C PRO A 117 -2.18 15.25 -18.49
N LEU A 118 -2.81 14.29 -19.18
CA LEU A 118 -3.76 13.36 -18.58
C LEU A 118 -3.12 12.56 -17.44
N VAL A 119 -1.80 12.49 -17.43
CA VAL A 119 -1.01 12.09 -16.27
C VAL A 119 -0.38 13.36 -15.69
N PRO A 120 -0.79 13.84 -14.51
CA PRO A 120 -0.20 15.01 -13.90
C PRO A 120 1.29 14.74 -13.65
N GLU A 121 2.15 15.44 -14.41
CA GLU A 121 3.60 15.22 -14.37
C GLU A 121 4.17 15.41 -12.96
N GLU A 122 3.63 16.38 -12.22
CA GLU A 122 3.98 16.64 -10.83
C GLU A 122 3.62 15.47 -9.90
N THR A 123 2.51 14.78 -10.14
CA THR A 123 2.13 13.60 -9.35
C THR A 123 3.05 12.42 -9.64
N ILE A 124 3.43 12.21 -10.89
CA ILE A 124 4.42 11.17 -11.25
C ILE A 124 5.80 11.52 -10.66
N ARG A 125 6.19 12.79 -10.72
CA ARG A 125 7.47 13.28 -10.17
C ARG A 125 7.51 13.07 -8.66
N GLY A 126 6.43 13.41 -7.95
CA GLY A 126 6.29 13.14 -6.51
C GLY A 126 6.41 11.66 -6.18
N LEU A 127 5.69 10.79 -6.88
CA LEU A 127 5.78 9.33 -6.68
C LEU A 127 7.18 8.77 -6.96
N LYS A 128 7.87 9.28 -7.98
CA LYS A 128 9.26 8.88 -8.28
C LYS A 128 10.24 9.39 -7.23
N TYR A 129 10.03 10.60 -6.71
CA TYR A 129 10.82 11.15 -5.62
C TYR A 129 10.65 10.29 -4.36
N ASP A 130 9.41 9.97 -3.98
CA ASP A 130 9.13 9.14 -2.81
C ASP A 130 9.74 7.74 -2.94
N PHE A 131 9.68 7.14 -4.13
CA PHE A 131 10.33 5.85 -4.41
C PHE A 131 11.86 5.94 -4.40
N GLY A 132 12.43 7.03 -4.93
CA GLY A 132 13.87 7.29 -4.93
C GLY A 132 14.40 7.40 -3.50
N ILE A 133 13.73 8.19 -2.67
CA ILE A 133 14.06 8.33 -1.24
C ILE A 133 13.86 6.99 -0.50
N ALA A 134 12.81 6.22 -0.80
CA ALA A 134 12.60 4.91 -0.18
C ALA A 134 13.69 3.89 -0.53
N LYS A 135 14.28 3.98 -1.74
CA LYS A 135 15.29 3.04 -2.23
C LYS A 135 16.72 3.47 -1.88
N GLU A 136 17.03 4.74 -2.04
CA GLU A 136 18.39 5.28 -2.00
C GLU A 136 18.62 6.20 -0.79
N GLY A 137 17.57 6.52 -0.03
CA GLY A 137 17.66 7.33 1.18
C GLY A 137 18.13 8.75 0.88
N SER A 138 18.98 9.30 1.76
CA SER A 138 19.55 10.65 1.59
C SER A 138 20.58 10.76 0.46
N ALA A 139 20.96 9.64 -0.17
CA ALA A 139 21.85 9.66 -1.33
C ALA A 139 21.10 9.92 -2.65
N PHE A 140 19.76 9.89 -2.63
CA PHE A 140 18.94 10.19 -3.80
C PHE A 140 19.04 11.67 -4.17
N ASP A 141 19.44 11.97 -5.40
CA ASP A 141 19.46 13.33 -5.92
C ASP A 141 18.12 13.66 -6.62
N PRO A 142 17.28 14.55 -6.06
CA PRO A 142 16.01 14.91 -6.66
C PRO A 142 16.14 15.67 -7.99
N ALA A 143 17.28 16.31 -8.25
CA ALA A 143 17.46 17.05 -9.50
C ALA A 143 17.51 16.12 -10.72
N VAL A 144 17.79 14.81 -10.55
CA VAL A 144 17.66 13.79 -11.61
C VAL A 144 16.22 13.60 -12.10
N LEU A 145 15.20 14.10 -11.37
CA LEU A 145 13.80 14.00 -11.77
C LEU A 145 13.25 15.24 -12.49
N ASP A 146 14.01 16.35 -12.51
CA ASP A 146 13.61 17.59 -13.17
C ASP A 146 14.09 17.59 -14.64
N PRO A 147 13.19 17.62 -15.63
CA PRO A 147 13.54 17.64 -17.05
C PRO A 147 14.51 18.75 -17.47
N ASN A 148 14.54 19.86 -16.73
CA ASN A 148 15.36 21.02 -17.05
C ASN A 148 16.76 20.98 -16.44
N SER A 149 17.02 20.07 -15.48
CA SER A 149 18.33 19.97 -14.83
C SER A 149 19.38 19.35 -15.74
N ASP A 150 20.64 19.74 -15.55
CA ASP A 150 21.76 19.16 -16.30
C ASP A 150 21.99 17.70 -15.93
N GLN A 151 21.64 17.32 -14.71
CA GLN A 151 21.72 15.94 -14.21
C GLN A 151 20.71 15.02 -14.88
N TYR A 152 19.47 15.47 -15.11
CA TYR A 152 18.48 14.72 -15.87
C TYR A 152 18.94 14.48 -17.31
N LYS A 153 19.50 15.52 -17.95
CA LYS A 153 20.04 15.43 -19.31
C LYS A 153 21.21 14.45 -19.37
N ALA A 154 22.13 14.51 -18.40
CA ALA A 154 23.25 13.57 -18.28
C ALA A 154 22.78 12.13 -18.03
N ALA A 155 21.81 11.92 -17.13
CA ALA A 155 21.23 10.61 -16.86
C ALA A 155 20.50 10.03 -18.08
N LYS A 156 19.76 10.87 -18.82
CA LYS A 156 19.08 10.48 -20.07
C LYS A 156 20.09 10.12 -21.15
N ALA A 157 21.12 10.93 -21.37
CA ALA A 157 22.19 10.65 -22.32
C ALA A 157 22.95 9.36 -21.96
N ALA A 158 23.24 9.13 -20.67
CA ALA A 158 23.87 7.89 -20.21
C ALA A 158 22.97 6.66 -20.46
N LYS A 159 21.65 6.78 -20.23
CA LYS A 159 20.68 5.71 -20.51
C LYS A 159 20.55 5.43 -21.99
N GLU A 160 20.53 6.46 -22.84
CA GLU A 160 20.49 6.33 -24.30
C GLU A 160 21.79 5.70 -24.83
N ALA A 161 22.96 6.11 -24.32
CA ALA A 161 24.24 5.50 -24.64
C ALA A 161 24.32 4.03 -24.19
N ALA A 162 23.80 3.70 -22.99
CA ALA A 162 23.72 2.34 -22.50
C ALA A 162 22.75 1.48 -23.34
N ALA A 163 21.61 2.04 -23.76
CA ALA A 163 20.67 1.37 -24.64
C ALA A 163 21.27 1.15 -26.04
N ALA A 164 21.98 2.13 -26.59
CA ALA A 164 22.71 2.01 -27.85
C ALA A 164 23.81 0.95 -27.77
N LYS A 165 24.59 0.94 -26.68
CA LYS A 165 25.62 -0.08 -26.43
C LYS A 165 25.02 -1.48 -26.26
N ALA A 166 23.93 -1.61 -25.53
CA ALA A 166 23.22 -2.88 -25.37
C ALA A 166 22.60 -3.36 -26.70
N LYS A 167 22.10 -2.44 -27.53
CA LYS A 167 21.59 -2.75 -28.87
C LYS A 167 22.73 -3.18 -29.80
N ALA A 168 23.86 -2.45 -29.80
CA ALA A 168 25.05 -2.81 -30.55
C ALA A 168 25.65 -4.14 -30.09
N GLU A 169 25.63 -4.46 -28.80
CA GLU A 169 26.08 -5.75 -28.26
C GLU A 169 25.12 -6.89 -28.65
N LYS A 170 23.81 -6.65 -28.64
CA LYS A 170 22.82 -7.61 -29.15
C LYS A 170 22.95 -7.83 -30.65
N GLU A 171 23.17 -6.77 -31.41
CA GLU A 171 23.40 -6.83 -32.87
C GLU A 171 24.73 -7.53 -33.18
N ALA A 172 25.78 -7.27 -32.40
CA ALA A 172 27.06 -7.98 -32.51
C ALA A 172 26.93 -9.47 -32.14
N LYS A 173 26.14 -9.80 -31.11
CA LYS A 173 25.80 -11.20 -30.72
C LYS A 173 24.86 -11.89 -31.70
N ALA A 174 24.05 -11.13 -32.44
CA ALA A 174 23.17 -11.65 -33.50
C ALA A 174 23.92 -11.83 -34.83
N ALA A 175 24.90 -10.96 -35.13
CA ALA A 175 25.79 -11.06 -36.28
C ALA A 175 26.85 -12.14 -36.09
N ALA A 176 27.36 -12.31 -34.86
CA ALA A 176 28.08 -13.50 -34.45
C ALA A 176 27.07 -14.62 -34.20
N GLN A 177 26.43 -15.13 -35.27
CA GLN A 177 25.70 -16.39 -35.18
C GLN A 177 26.63 -17.40 -34.50
N PRO A 178 26.27 -17.94 -33.31
CA PRO A 178 27.02 -19.04 -32.76
C PRO A 178 26.94 -20.15 -33.80
N ASP A 179 28.09 -20.55 -34.35
CA ASP A 179 28.16 -21.76 -35.15
C ASP A 179 27.77 -22.92 -34.23
N PHE A 180 26.50 -23.31 -34.29
CA PHE A 180 25.97 -24.40 -33.49
C PHE A 180 26.41 -25.77 -34.02
N GLY A 181 27.33 -25.79 -35.00
CA GLY A 181 27.73 -26.98 -35.70
C GLY A 181 26.58 -27.59 -36.51
N PRO A 182 26.77 -28.78 -37.08
CA PRO A 182 25.69 -29.51 -37.71
C PRO A 182 24.52 -29.70 -36.72
N PRO A 183 23.25 -29.66 -37.19
CA PRO A 183 22.10 -29.83 -36.31
C PRO A 183 22.25 -31.10 -35.46
N PRO A 184 21.96 -31.04 -34.14
CA PRO A 184 22.15 -32.18 -33.24
C PRO A 184 21.47 -33.42 -33.78
N THR A 185 22.21 -34.53 -33.87
CA THR A 185 21.65 -35.80 -34.35
C THR A 185 20.53 -36.29 -33.43
N GLU A 186 19.58 -37.07 -33.96
CA GLU A 186 18.43 -37.56 -33.20
C GLU A 186 18.85 -38.30 -31.92
N ALA A 187 19.92 -39.10 -32.00
CA ALA A 187 20.51 -39.78 -30.84
C ALA A 187 20.97 -38.81 -29.74
N GLU A 188 21.51 -37.65 -30.12
CA GLU A 188 21.97 -36.62 -29.20
C GLU A 188 20.79 -35.86 -28.58
N LEU A 189 19.71 -35.64 -29.33
CA LEU A 189 18.47 -35.09 -28.80
C LEU A 189 17.83 -36.02 -27.77
N LEU A 190 17.83 -37.34 -28.03
CA LEU A 190 17.34 -38.33 -27.09
C LEU A 190 18.19 -38.38 -25.81
N TYR A 191 19.51 -38.29 -25.94
CA TYR A 191 20.43 -38.20 -24.80
C TYR A 191 20.16 -36.95 -23.95
N ARG A 192 20.04 -35.77 -24.58
CA ARG A 192 19.71 -34.50 -23.89
C ARG A 192 18.33 -34.55 -23.22
N LEU A 193 17.36 -35.20 -23.85
CA LEU A 193 16.02 -35.38 -23.28
C LEU A 193 16.05 -36.29 -22.05
N ALA A 194 16.83 -37.37 -22.08
CA ALA A 194 17.05 -38.24 -20.92
C ALA A 194 17.70 -37.47 -19.75
N GLN A 195 18.72 -36.67 -20.03
CA GLN A 195 19.41 -35.85 -19.04
C GLN A 195 18.51 -34.76 -18.42
N ARG A 196 17.60 -34.18 -19.20
CA ARG A 196 16.61 -33.22 -18.66
C ARG A 196 15.61 -33.90 -17.74
N ARG A 197 15.18 -35.13 -18.06
CA ARG A 197 14.23 -35.88 -17.23
C ARG A 197 14.83 -36.18 -15.86
N THR A 198 16.08 -36.61 -15.78
CA THR A 198 16.75 -36.86 -14.50
C THR A 198 16.93 -35.58 -13.69
N HIS A 199 17.27 -34.46 -14.34
CA HIS A 199 17.38 -33.16 -13.68
C HIS A 199 16.04 -32.67 -13.10
N LEU A 200 14.94 -32.83 -13.84
CA LEU A 200 13.61 -32.47 -13.35
C LEU A 200 13.16 -33.34 -12.18
N THR A 201 13.56 -34.61 -12.13
CA THR A 201 13.31 -35.48 -10.98
C THR A 201 14.00 -34.95 -9.73
N GLY A 202 15.26 -34.51 -9.83
CA GLY A 202 15.99 -33.90 -8.71
C GLY A 202 15.32 -32.62 -8.19
N VAL A 203 14.97 -31.71 -9.10
CA VAL A 203 14.26 -30.46 -8.75
C VAL A 203 12.93 -30.76 -8.04
N ARG A 204 12.17 -31.77 -8.50
CA ARG A 204 10.93 -32.18 -7.85
C ARG A 204 11.15 -32.68 -6.42
N GLU A 205 12.20 -33.47 -6.19
CA GLU A 205 12.52 -34.00 -4.86
C GLU A 205 12.97 -32.90 -3.90
N ASP A 206 13.78 -31.96 -4.36
CA ASP A 206 14.23 -30.83 -3.56
C ASP A 206 13.07 -29.89 -3.19
N LEU A 207 12.18 -29.59 -4.14
CA LEU A 207 10.94 -28.85 -3.83
C LEU A 207 10.06 -29.61 -2.81
N GLY A 208 10.02 -30.94 -2.90
CA GLY A 208 9.30 -31.77 -1.92
C GLY A 208 9.88 -31.69 -0.51
N ARG A 209 11.20 -31.52 -0.37
CA ARG A 209 11.88 -31.33 0.92
C ARG A 209 11.68 -29.92 1.46
N GLU A 210 11.74 -28.91 0.61
CA GLU A 210 11.60 -27.50 1.03
C GLU A 210 10.16 -27.12 1.39
N LEU A 211 9.16 -27.75 0.76
CA LEU A 211 7.74 -27.47 0.98
C LEU A 211 7.09 -28.32 2.08
N ASP A 212 7.84 -29.05 2.91
CA ASP A 212 7.28 -29.71 4.09
C ASP A 212 6.99 -28.70 5.22
N ILE A 213 6.02 -27.83 4.92
CA ILE A 213 5.45 -26.79 5.79
C ILE A 213 4.96 -27.40 7.10
N LYS A 214 4.58 -28.69 7.10
CA LYS A 214 4.06 -29.38 8.28
C LYS A 214 5.13 -29.59 9.34
N THR A 215 6.36 -29.90 8.91
CA THR A 215 7.50 -30.08 9.82
C THR A 215 8.02 -28.74 10.31
N GLN A 216 8.13 -27.74 9.43
CA GLN A 216 8.50 -26.38 9.83
C GLN A 216 7.48 -25.73 10.78
N ALA A 217 6.17 -25.93 10.53
CA ALA A 217 5.11 -25.45 11.41
C ALA A 217 5.15 -26.10 12.79
N ARG A 218 5.46 -27.41 12.88
CA ARG A 218 5.63 -28.08 14.18
C ARG A 218 6.82 -27.53 14.96
N VAL A 219 7.94 -27.25 14.30
CA VAL A 219 9.12 -26.65 14.94
C VAL A 219 8.82 -25.23 15.43
N LEU A 220 8.14 -24.41 14.62
CA LEU A 220 7.74 -23.06 15.02
C LEU A 220 6.71 -23.08 16.16
N LEU A 221 5.74 -24.00 16.13
CA LEU A 221 4.73 -24.12 17.17
C LEU A 221 5.36 -24.60 18.49
N ALA A 222 6.29 -25.57 18.45
CA ALA A 222 7.06 -25.99 19.62
C ALA A 222 7.91 -24.84 20.21
N ALA A 223 8.58 -24.06 19.36
CA ALA A 223 9.35 -22.89 19.79
C ALA A 223 8.45 -21.79 20.41
N ALA A 224 7.27 -21.55 19.83
CA ALA A 224 6.30 -20.60 20.36
C ALA A 224 5.73 -21.03 21.71
N GLN A 225 5.45 -22.33 21.89
CA GLN A 225 4.90 -22.88 23.12
C GLN A 225 5.91 -22.84 24.27
N ALA A 226 7.20 -23.13 24.00
CA ALA A 226 8.27 -22.99 24.99
C ALA A 226 8.43 -21.54 25.46
N ARG A 227 8.42 -20.57 24.53
CA ARG A 227 8.50 -19.14 24.87
C ARG A 227 7.30 -18.66 25.69
N LEU A 228 6.11 -19.21 25.45
CA LEU A 228 4.92 -18.87 26.21
C LEU A 228 5.02 -19.36 27.66
N GLN A 229 5.56 -20.55 27.87
CA GLN A 229 5.78 -21.11 29.21
C GLN A 229 6.80 -20.29 30.01
N ASP A 230 7.92 -19.90 29.39
CA ASP A 230 8.91 -18.99 30.01
C ASP A 230 8.27 -17.68 30.50
N VAL A 231 7.39 -17.09 29.70
CA VAL A 231 6.71 -15.84 30.04
C VAL A 231 5.73 -16.02 31.21
N ILE A 232 5.02 -17.15 31.26
CA ILE A 232 4.09 -17.47 32.36
C ILE A 232 4.87 -17.64 33.68
N GLU A 233 6.01 -18.31 33.66
CA GLU A 233 6.85 -18.48 34.85
C GLU A 233 7.45 -17.16 35.32
N GLN A 234 7.92 -16.31 34.41
CA GLN A 234 8.41 -14.97 34.75
C GLN A 234 7.32 -14.10 35.38
N LEU A 235 6.08 -14.19 34.88
CA LEU A 235 4.94 -13.48 35.45
C LEU A 235 4.60 -13.98 36.85
N ASN A 236 4.58 -15.30 37.06
CA ASN A 236 4.35 -15.88 38.39
C ASN A 236 5.43 -15.46 39.39
N GLY A 237 6.71 -15.48 38.98
CA GLY A 237 7.82 -15.00 39.80
C GLY A 237 7.72 -13.50 40.12
N ALA A 238 7.26 -12.68 39.17
CA ALA A 238 7.03 -11.26 39.40
C ALA A 238 5.88 -11.01 40.39
N VAL A 239 4.80 -11.79 40.29
CA VAL A 239 3.65 -11.72 41.22
C VAL A 239 4.06 -12.11 42.64
N GLU A 240 4.83 -13.18 42.80
CA GLU A 240 5.32 -13.61 44.12
C GLU A 240 6.26 -12.58 44.76
N ARG A 241 7.15 -11.95 43.97
CA ARG A 241 7.98 -10.83 44.45
C ARG A 241 7.12 -9.64 44.90
N LEU A 242 6.04 -9.35 44.18
CA LEU A 242 5.10 -8.28 44.53
C LEU A 242 4.33 -8.60 45.81
N LYS A 243 3.88 -9.85 45.99
CA LYS A 243 3.27 -10.33 47.24
C LYS A 243 4.24 -10.25 48.42
N ALA A 244 5.48 -10.70 48.26
CA ALA A 244 6.49 -10.62 49.30
C ALA A 244 6.80 -9.16 49.69
N LYS A 245 6.91 -8.26 48.70
CA LYS A 245 7.18 -6.84 48.95
C LYS A 245 6.00 -6.13 49.62
N THR A 246 4.78 -6.52 49.29
CA THR A 246 3.56 -6.00 49.95
C THR A 246 3.34 -6.59 51.34
N ALA A 247 3.71 -7.84 51.57
CA ALA A 247 3.73 -8.45 52.91
C ALA A 247 4.76 -7.77 53.82
N GLY A 248 5.99 -7.52 53.32
CA GLY A 248 7.02 -6.76 54.05
C GLY A 248 6.62 -5.31 54.31
N PHE A 249 5.90 -4.67 53.39
CA PHE A 249 5.33 -3.35 53.62
C PHE A 249 4.25 -3.36 54.72
N ARG A 250 3.39 -4.39 54.74
CA ARG A 250 2.36 -4.56 55.78
C ARG A 250 2.97 -4.82 57.16
N SER A 251 4.01 -5.65 57.26
CA SER A 251 4.69 -5.89 58.54
C SER A 251 5.44 -4.65 59.02
N ALA A 252 6.07 -3.89 58.13
CA ALA A 252 6.70 -2.62 58.46
C ALA A 252 5.67 -1.55 58.91
N LEU A 253 4.47 -1.55 58.31
CA LEU A 253 3.39 -0.66 58.72
C LEU A 253 2.79 -1.08 60.08
N ALA A 254 2.65 -2.38 60.33
CA ALA A 254 2.17 -2.92 61.60
C ALA A 254 3.16 -2.66 62.76
N ALA A 255 4.47 -2.77 62.50
CA ALA A 255 5.52 -2.41 63.45
C ALA A 255 5.58 -0.90 63.73
N ARG A 256 5.08 -0.06 62.81
CA ARG A 256 4.99 1.39 62.99
C ARG A 256 3.69 1.84 63.66
N SER A 257 2.63 1.04 63.57
CA SER A 257 1.35 1.32 64.22
C SER A 257 1.34 1.05 65.73
N SER A 258 2.30 0.30 66.26
CA SER A 258 2.45 0.10 67.71
C SER A 258 3.10 1.29 68.43
N GLN A 259 3.42 2.38 67.72
CA GLN A 259 4.12 3.55 68.25
C GLN A 259 3.35 4.88 68.18
N LEU A 260 2.03 4.89 67.93
CA LEU A 260 1.25 6.13 67.82
C LEU A 260 0.03 6.15 68.75
N PRO A 261 -0.33 7.30 69.35
CA PRO A 261 -1.47 7.42 70.26
C PRO A 261 -2.79 7.34 69.49
N SER A 262 -3.84 6.89 70.19
CA SER A 262 -5.17 6.62 69.66
C SER A 262 -5.79 7.84 68.96
N VAL A 263 -6.05 7.71 67.67
CA VAL A 263 -6.87 8.65 66.87
C VAL A 263 -8.13 7.93 66.39
N ASP A 264 -9.27 8.61 66.46
CA ASP A 264 -10.62 8.09 66.22
C ASP A 264 -10.78 7.28 64.92
N GLY A 265 -11.23 6.03 65.08
CA GLY A 265 -11.33 5.03 64.01
C GLY A 265 -12.41 5.30 62.95
N GLN A 266 -13.34 6.22 63.19
CA GLN A 266 -14.42 6.52 62.24
C GLN A 266 -13.96 7.39 61.05
N VAL A 267 -12.97 8.27 61.24
CA VAL A 267 -12.50 9.19 60.18
C VAL A 267 -11.56 8.46 59.20
N LEU A 268 -10.75 7.52 59.71
CA LEU A 268 -9.85 6.70 58.90
C LEU A 268 -10.58 5.64 58.06
N ALA A 269 -11.65 5.03 58.61
CA ALA A 269 -12.46 4.06 57.87
C ALA A 269 -13.17 4.70 56.66
N GLY A 270 -13.61 5.96 56.78
CA GLY A 270 -14.19 6.74 55.67
C GLY A 270 -13.18 7.03 54.56
N GLN A 271 -11.97 7.48 54.91
CA GLN A 271 -10.94 7.83 53.94
C GLN A 271 -10.31 6.61 53.24
N VAL A 272 -10.16 5.48 53.93
CA VAL A 272 -9.64 4.24 53.32
C VAL A 272 -10.66 3.64 52.35
N LYS A 273 -11.96 3.69 52.67
CA LYS A 273 -13.02 3.16 51.79
C LYS A 273 -13.16 3.92 50.47
N GLU A 274 -12.87 5.22 50.44
CA GLU A 274 -12.84 5.99 49.19
C GLU A 274 -11.59 5.73 48.33
N ARG A 275 -10.44 5.49 48.97
CA ARG A 275 -9.16 5.27 48.26
C ARG A 275 -9.06 3.92 47.56
N TRP A 276 -9.87 2.94 47.98
CA TRP A 276 -9.84 1.57 47.44
C TRP A 276 -10.95 1.27 46.41
N LYS A 277 -11.96 2.15 46.26
CA LYS A 277 -12.97 2.09 45.19
C LYS A 277 -12.37 1.98 43.77
N PRO A 278 -11.32 2.75 43.38
CA PRO A 278 -10.75 2.63 42.04
C PRO A 278 -9.93 1.35 41.82
N LEU A 279 -9.45 0.68 42.88
CA LEU A 279 -8.69 -0.58 42.78
C LEU A 279 -9.62 -1.80 42.65
N ALA A 280 -10.81 -1.75 43.26
CA ALA A 280 -11.83 -2.79 43.10
C ALA A 280 -12.34 -2.89 41.64
N VAL A 281 -12.46 -1.75 40.95
CA VAL A 281 -12.83 -1.70 39.52
C VAL A 281 -11.73 -2.30 38.63
N LEU A 282 -10.47 -2.20 39.02
CA LEU A 282 -9.32 -2.77 38.30
C LEU A 282 -9.23 -4.29 38.50
N ALA A 283 -9.55 -4.79 39.69
CA ALA A 283 -9.65 -6.23 39.97
C ALA A 283 -10.82 -6.89 39.21
N ALA A 284 -11.97 -6.22 39.12
CA ALA A 284 -13.11 -6.68 38.33
C ALA A 284 -12.80 -6.71 36.81
N SER A 285 -11.99 -5.75 36.31
CA SER A 285 -11.56 -5.72 34.92
C SER A 285 -10.55 -6.84 34.57
N GLY A 286 -9.69 -7.23 35.51
CA GLY A 286 -8.75 -8.35 35.32
C GLY A 286 -9.43 -9.71 35.22
N ALA A 287 -10.45 -9.96 36.04
CA ALA A 287 -11.24 -11.19 35.98
C ALA A 287 -12.03 -11.32 34.66
N ALA A 288 -12.61 -10.21 34.18
CA ALA A 288 -13.32 -10.18 32.90
C ALA A 288 -12.38 -10.45 31.70
N LEU A 289 -11.15 -9.94 31.74
CA LEU A 289 -10.15 -10.16 30.68
C LEU A 289 -9.67 -11.62 30.65
N ALA A 290 -9.49 -12.24 31.82
CA ALA A 290 -9.08 -13.65 31.92
C ALA A 290 -10.16 -14.61 31.41
N VAL A 291 -11.45 -14.32 31.67
CA VAL A 291 -12.57 -15.12 31.13
C VAL A 291 -12.69 -14.96 29.61
N LEU A 292 -12.50 -13.76 29.07
CA LEU A 292 -12.51 -13.51 27.62
C LEU A 292 -11.34 -14.19 26.89
N LEU A 293 -10.15 -14.17 27.47
CA LEU A 293 -8.98 -14.88 26.93
C LEU A 293 -9.17 -16.40 26.93
N ARG A 294 -9.75 -16.95 28.00
CA ARG A 294 -10.06 -18.39 28.08
C ARG A 294 -11.09 -18.84 27.05
N ARG A 295 -12.03 -17.96 26.67
CA ARG A 295 -13.07 -18.23 25.67
C ARG A 295 -12.56 -18.11 24.23
N LEU A 296 -11.52 -17.30 24.00
CA LEU A 296 -10.87 -17.11 22.70
C LEU A 296 -9.88 -18.24 22.36
N LEU A 297 -9.30 -18.91 23.36
CA LEU A 297 -8.33 -20.00 23.18
C LEU A 297 -8.98 -21.40 23.08
N LYS A 298 -10.30 -21.50 23.28
CA LYS A 298 -11.07 -22.76 23.25
C LYS A 298 -12.07 -22.84 22.08
N GLY A 299 -12.10 -21.84 21.20
CA GLY A 299 -12.81 -21.87 19.92
C GLY A 299 -11.79 -21.82 18.80
#